data_AF-A0A9D0I5I5-F1
#
_entry.id   AF-A0A9D0I5I5-F1
#
_cell.length_a   1.000
_cell.length_b   1.000
_cell.length_c   1.000
_cell.angle_alpha   90.00
_cell.angle_beta   90.00
_cell.angle_gamma   90.00
#
_symmetry.space_group_name_H-M   'P 1'
#
loop_
_entity.id
_entity.type
_entity.pdbx_description
1 polymer ?
#
loop_
_entity_poly.entity_id
_entity_poly.type
_entity_poly.pdbx_seq_one_letter_code
_entity_poly.pdbx_strand_id
1 'polypeptide(L)'
;MSNNYTAQQSAQIREAIRQGRAALARGTTPSPQLFASAFLRAGGLQYPGGDLDQATRRRMEGCIMAIVNRRWRGAPEPEPLQRMIDREVARIEDEYGRFQAMLQADLTGYRLVPPDGPVADRACCERFAALDLYGLGAGVVPPHEIVVLPPCCDGARWEPVHAPA
;
A
#
# COMPACT_ATOMS: atom_id res chain seq x y z
N MET A 1 9.94 13.67 16.14
CA MET A 1 10.26 12.46 15.36
C MET A 1 9.59 12.60 14.00
N SER A 2 10.27 12.25 12.91
CA SER A 2 9.67 12.30 11.57
C SER A 2 8.59 11.23 11.46
N ASN A 3 7.34 11.62 11.19
CA ASN A 3 6.25 10.66 10.94
C ASN A 3 6.33 10.05 9.53
N ASN A 4 7.44 10.22 8.81
CA ASN A 4 7.65 9.72 7.46
C ASN A 4 8.64 8.57 7.44
N TYR A 5 8.48 7.69 6.44
CA TYR A 5 9.48 6.67 6.15
C TYR A 5 10.82 7.29 5.78
N THR A 6 11.92 6.69 6.24
CA THR A 6 13.25 7.02 5.71
C THR A 6 13.37 6.57 4.25
N ALA A 7 14.41 7.03 3.55
CA ALA A 7 14.69 6.57 2.19
C ALA A 7 14.90 5.05 2.13
N GLN A 8 15.59 4.48 3.12
CA GLN A 8 15.82 3.05 3.25
C GLN A 8 14.50 2.28 3.48
N GLN A 9 13.65 2.77 4.38
CA GLN A 9 12.34 2.15 4.62
C GLN A 9 11.46 2.19 3.37
N SER A 10 11.45 3.33 2.66
CA SER A 10 10.72 3.47 1.39
C SER A 10 11.25 2.51 0.33
N ALA A 11 12.56 2.31 0.24
CA ALA A 11 13.17 1.35 -0.68
C ALA A 11 12.81 -0.10 -0.33
N GLN A 12 12.79 -0.46 0.96
CA GLN A 12 12.37 -1.78 1.43
C GLN A 12 10.90 -2.05 1.12
N ILE A 13 10.01 -1.08 1.35
CA ILE A 13 8.59 -1.21 0.99
C ILE A 13 8.44 -1.41 -0.52
N ARG A 14 9.16 -0.63 -1.36
CA ARG A 14 9.11 -0.79 -2.82
C ARG A 14 9.54 -2.20 -3.26
N GLU A 15 10.63 -2.70 -2.70
CA GLU A 15 11.11 -4.05 -2.99
C GLU A 15 10.10 -5.11 -2.54
N ALA A 16 9.51 -4.97 -1.36
CA ALA A 16 8.48 -5.88 -0.88
C ALA A 16 7.22 -5.88 -1.77
N ILE A 17 6.78 -4.72 -2.28
CA ILE A 17 5.68 -4.63 -3.24
C ILE A 17 6.05 -5.34 -4.54
N ARG A 18 7.28 -5.15 -5.05
CA ARG A 18 7.77 -5.85 -6.25
C ARG A 18 7.70 -7.36 -6.07
N GLN A 19 8.14 -7.88 -4.92
CA GLN A 19 8.07 -9.30 -4.61
C GLN A 19 6.62 -9.80 -4.47
N GLY A 20 5.74 -9.00 -3.87
CA GLY A 20 4.30 -9.25 -3.80
C GLY A 20 3.67 -9.38 -5.18
N ARG A 21 3.88 -8.41 -6.07
CA ARG A 21 3.39 -8.43 -7.46
C ARG A 21 3.96 -9.61 -8.25
N ALA A 22 5.24 -9.91 -8.07
CA ALA A 22 5.87 -11.06 -8.71
C ALA A 22 5.29 -12.40 -8.21
N ALA A 23 4.87 -12.48 -6.95
CA ALA A 23 4.15 -13.65 -6.43
C ALA A 23 2.76 -13.79 -7.08
N LEU A 24 2.01 -12.69 -7.19
CA LEU A 24 0.72 -12.67 -7.90
C LEU A 24 0.87 -13.13 -9.36
N ALA A 25 1.84 -12.61 -10.10
CA ALA A 25 2.07 -12.96 -11.50
C ALA A 25 2.44 -14.42 -11.73
N ARG A 26 3.08 -15.09 -10.76
CA ARG A 26 3.43 -16.52 -10.84
C ARG A 26 2.34 -17.44 -10.29
N GLY A 27 1.40 -16.92 -9.52
CA GLY A 27 0.34 -17.70 -8.88
C GLY A 27 -0.72 -18.12 -9.90
N THR A 28 -1.18 -19.37 -9.80
CA THR A 28 -2.32 -19.87 -10.61
C THR A 28 -3.64 -19.22 -10.23
N THR A 29 -3.76 -18.74 -8.98
CA THR A 29 -4.92 -18.00 -8.47
C THR A 29 -4.42 -16.80 -7.67
N PRO A 30 -4.19 -15.64 -8.31
CA PRO A 30 -3.76 -14.43 -7.62
C PRO A 30 -4.75 -14.02 -6.53
N SER A 31 -4.25 -13.74 -5.33
CA SER A 31 -5.08 -13.38 -4.18
C SER A 31 -4.37 -12.39 -3.25
N PRO A 32 -5.12 -11.59 -2.44
CA PRO A 32 -4.52 -10.71 -1.43
C PRO A 32 -3.60 -11.46 -0.47
N GLN A 33 -3.93 -12.71 -0.12
CA GLN A 33 -3.14 -13.54 0.80
C GLN A 33 -1.77 -13.89 0.21
N LEU A 34 -1.71 -14.18 -1.09
CA LEU A 34 -0.47 -14.48 -1.79
C LEU A 34 0.45 -13.25 -1.83
N PHE A 35 -0.12 -12.08 -2.12
CA PHE A 35 0.60 -10.82 -2.06
C PHE A 35 1.11 -10.54 -0.64
N ALA A 36 0.22 -10.58 0.37
CA ALA A 36 0.54 -10.30 1.76
C ALA A 36 1.69 -11.16 2.28
N SER A 37 1.64 -12.47 2.02
CA SER A 37 2.70 -13.39 2.45
C SER A 37 4.07 -13.03 1.83
N ALA A 38 4.12 -12.74 0.53
CA ALA A 38 5.34 -12.35 -0.15
C ALA A 38 5.87 -10.98 0.32
N PHE A 39 4.97 -10.00 0.48
CA PHE A 39 5.28 -8.66 0.96
C PHE A 39 5.87 -8.68 2.38
N LEU A 40 5.24 -9.38 3.32
CA LEU A 40 5.71 -9.46 4.70
C LEU A 40 7.05 -10.20 4.79
N ARG A 41 7.21 -11.32 4.07
CA ARG A 41 8.48 -12.07 4.01
C ARG A 41 9.64 -11.25 3.44
N ALA A 42 9.35 -10.33 2.51
CA ALA A 42 10.32 -9.41 1.95
C ALA A 42 10.67 -8.23 2.88
N GLY A 43 10.08 -8.17 4.08
CA GLY A 43 10.32 -7.08 5.04
C GLY A 43 9.50 -5.82 4.74
N GLY A 44 8.34 -5.96 4.07
CA GLY A 44 7.49 -4.82 3.71
C GLY A 44 6.92 -4.03 4.89
N LEU A 45 6.75 -4.67 6.05
CA LEU A 45 6.27 -4.00 7.26
C LEU A 45 7.36 -3.08 7.85
N GLN A 46 7.09 -1.77 7.90
CA GLN A 46 8.02 -0.74 8.38
C GLN A 46 7.35 0.22 9.36
N TYR A 47 8.10 0.68 10.38
CA TYR A 47 7.66 1.71 11.32
C TYR A 47 8.19 3.08 10.87
N PRO A 48 7.36 4.06 10.51
CA PRO A 48 7.84 5.34 10.01
C PRO A 48 8.85 6.01 10.94
N GLY A 49 10.06 6.27 10.43
CA GLY A 49 11.09 7.03 11.15
C GLY A 49 11.71 6.33 12.36
N GLY A 50 11.40 5.06 12.60
CA GLY A 50 11.96 4.27 13.70
C GLY A 50 12.02 2.78 13.42
N ASP A 51 12.45 2.02 14.41
CA ASP A 51 12.55 0.57 14.32
C ASP A 51 11.35 -0.11 14.97
N LEU A 52 10.95 -1.23 14.39
CA LEU A 52 9.95 -2.12 14.97
C LEU A 52 10.67 -3.32 15.57
N ASP A 53 10.54 -3.52 16.89
CA ASP A 53 11.12 -4.68 17.53
C ASP A 53 10.53 -5.98 16.96
N GLN A 54 11.29 -7.07 17.06
CA GLN A 54 10.94 -8.32 16.39
C GLN A 54 9.63 -8.93 16.94
N ALA A 55 9.33 -8.77 18.23
CA ALA A 55 8.12 -9.33 18.83
C ALA A 55 6.89 -8.58 18.33
N THR A 56 6.94 -7.24 18.33
CA THR A 56 5.88 -6.40 17.78
C THR A 56 5.69 -6.65 16.28
N ARG A 57 6.78 -6.76 15.52
CA ARG A 57 6.73 -7.10 14.09
C ARG A 57 5.99 -8.42 13.84
N ARG A 58 6.37 -9.50 14.51
CA ARG A 58 5.73 -10.82 14.34
C ARG A 58 4.25 -10.80 14.71
N ARG A 59 3.90 -10.09 15.79
CA ARG A 59 2.51 -9.91 16.23
C ARG A 59 1.69 -9.19 15.17
N MET A 60 2.20 -8.08 14.63
CA MET A 60 1.55 -7.33 13.56
C MET A 60 1.41 -8.15 12.28
N GLU A 61 2.46 -8.86 11.85
CA GLU A 61 2.41 -9.76 10.70
C GLU A 61 1.31 -10.82 10.85
N GLY A 62 1.17 -11.39 12.05
CA GLY A 62 0.09 -12.32 12.38
C GLY A 62 -1.30 -11.68 12.27
N CYS A 63 -1.47 -10.46 12.78
CA CYS A 63 -2.73 -9.72 12.68
C CYS A 63 -3.09 -9.40 11.24
N ILE A 64 -2.16 -8.83 10.47
CA ILE A 64 -2.32 -8.50 9.05
C ILE A 64 -2.73 -9.75 8.27
N MET A 65 -2.00 -10.86 8.43
CA MET A 65 -2.34 -12.12 7.76
C MET A 65 -3.71 -12.65 8.18
N ALA A 66 -4.08 -12.56 9.45
CA ALA A 66 -5.41 -12.99 9.90
C ALA A 66 -6.54 -12.13 9.33
N ILE A 67 -6.35 -10.82 9.21
CA ILE A 67 -7.30 -9.88 8.61
C ILE A 67 -7.46 -10.14 7.11
N VAL A 68 -6.36 -10.22 6.36
CA VAL A 68 -6.37 -10.51 4.91
C VAL A 68 -6.97 -11.90 4.62
N ASN A 69 -6.82 -12.85 5.54
CA ASN A 69 -7.47 -14.16 5.45
C ASN A 69 -8.96 -14.16 5.85
N ARG A 70 -9.53 -13.01 6.26
CA ARG A 70 -10.89 -12.89 6.83
C ARG A 70 -11.13 -13.83 8.02
N ARG A 71 -10.08 -14.07 8.81
CA ARG A 71 -10.07 -14.96 9.99
C ARG A 71 -9.81 -14.22 11.29
N TRP A 72 -9.67 -12.90 11.25
CA TRP A 72 -9.47 -12.11 12.46
C TRP A 72 -10.69 -12.20 13.38
N ARG A 73 -10.45 -12.65 14.62
CA ARG A 73 -11.45 -12.69 15.70
C ARG A 73 -10.93 -12.06 17.00
N GLY A 74 -9.76 -11.43 16.96
CA GLY A 74 -9.13 -10.79 18.11
C GLY A 74 -9.70 -9.39 18.37
N ALA A 75 -9.41 -8.87 19.57
CA ALA A 75 -9.61 -7.46 19.86
C ALA A 75 -8.58 -6.61 19.08
N PRO A 76 -8.91 -5.38 18.66
CA PRO A 76 -7.94 -4.48 18.06
C PRO A 76 -6.69 -4.30 18.92
N GLU A 77 -5.54 -4.13 18.28
CA GLU A 77 -4.32 -3.75 18.97
C GLU A 77 -4.45 -2.33 19.57
N PRO A 78 -3.64 -1.98 20.58
CA PRO A 78 -3.59 -0.60 21.05
C PRO A 78 -3.11 0.36 19.95
N GLU A 79 -3.63 1.58 19.97
CA GLU A 79 -3.04 2.70 19.24
C GLU A 79 -1.58 2.92 19.71
N PRO A 80 -0.59 3.15 18.81
CA PRO A 80 -0.70 3.39 17.37
C PRO A 80 -0.55 2.15 16.47
N LEU A 81 -0.41 0.95 17.04
CA LEU A 81 -0.16 -0.28 16.28
C LEU A 81 -1.33 -0.67 15.38
N GLN A 82 -2.57 -0.46 15.85
CA GLN A 82 -3.76 -0.73 15.05
C GLN A 82 -3.77 0.08 13.75
N ARG A 83 -3.52 1.40 13.82
CA ARG A 83 -3.39 2.24 12.62
C ARG A 83 -2.34 1.75 11.63
N MET A 84 -1.22 1.22 12.11
CA MET A 84 -0.21 0.64 11.23
C MET A 84 -0.67 -0.68 10.59
N ILE A 85 -1.38 -1.53 11.33
CA ILE A 85 -1.98 -2.75 10.78
C ILE A 85 -2.99 -2.38 9.69
N ASP A 86 -3.87 -1.42 9.95
CA ASP A 86 -4.90 -0.98 9.01
C ASP A 86 -4.28 -0.40 7.73
N ARG A 87 -3.20 0.41 7.85
CA ARG A 87 -2.45 0.94 6.70
C ARG A 87 -1.90 -0.18 5.82
N GLU A 88 -1.26 -1.18 6.41
CA GLU A 88 -0.64 -2.25 5.61
C GLU A 88 -1.67 -3.22 5.05
N VAL A 89 -2.80 -3.46 5.73
CA VAL A 89 -3.95 -4.18 5.16
C VAL A 89 -4.50 -3.41 3.95
N ALA A 90 -4.72 -2.10 4.08
CA ALA A 90 -5.18 -1.26 2.97
C ALA A 90 -4.20 -1.30 1.79
N ARG A 91 -2.88 -1.19 2.05
CA ARG A 91 -1.84 -1.32 1.00
C ARG A 91 -1.92 -2.67 0.28
N ILE A 92 -2.10 -3.77 1.01
CA ILE A 92 -2.21 -5.11 0.43
C ILE A 92 -3.42 -5.22 -0.49
N GLU A 93 -4.59 -4.75 -0.03
CA GLU A 93 -5.82 -4.77 -0.82
C GLU A 93 -5.72 -3.86 -2.04
N ASP A 94 -5.17 -2.65 -1.89
CA ASP A 94 -4.92 -1.71 -2.98
C ASP A 94 -3.94 -2.29 -4.02
N GLU A 95 -2.82 -2.86 -3.60
CA GLU A 95 -1.85 -3.46 -4.52
C GLU A 95 -2.43 -4.69 -5.25
N TYR A 96 -3.29 -5.46 -4.59
CA TYR A 96 -4.02 -6.54 -5.25
C TYR A 96 -5.04 -6.00 -6.26
N GLY A 97 -5.84 -5.00 -5.89
CA GLY A 97 -6.81 -4.36 -6.78
C GLY A 97 -6.13 -3.71 -8.00
N ARG A 98 -4.99 -3.04 -7.78
CA ARG A 98 -4.13 -2.54 -8.86
C ARG A 98 -3.65 -3.69 -9.72
N PHE A 99 -3.09 -4.77 -9.15
CA PHE A 99 -2.66 -5.91 -9.96
C PHE A 99 -3.79 -6.47 -10.84
N GLN A 100 -5.02 -6.57 -10.33
CA GLN A 100 -6.17 -7.00 -11.13
C GLN A 100 -6.49 -6.02 -12.27
N ALA A 101 -6.48 -4.71 -12.00
CA ALA A 101 -6.70 -3.70 -13.02
C ALA A 101 -5.59 -3.70 -14.09
N MET A 102 -4.34 -4.01 -13.73
CA MET A 102 -3.22 -4.14 -14.70
C MET A 102 -3.45 -5.22 -15.75
N LEU A 103 -4.36 -6.18 -15.52
CA LEU A 103 -4.70 -7.22 -16.48
C LEU A 103 -5.68 -6.73 -17.56
N GLN A 104 -6.25 -5.54 -17.41
CA GLN A 104 -7.18 -4.94 -18.36
C GLN A 104 -6.39 -4.23 -19.47
N ALA A 105 -6.73 -4.52 -20.73
CA ALA A 105 -5.97 -4.07 -21.89
C ALA A 105 -6.04 -2.55 -22.14
N ASP A 106 -7.06 -1.88 -21.60
CA ASP A 106 -7.33 -0.46 -21.76
C ASP A 106 -6.82 0.40 -20.59
N LEU A 107 -6.17 -0.21 -19.59
CA LEU A 107 -5.63 0.52 -18.45
C LEU A 107 -4.49 1.46 -18.88
N THR A 108 -4.68 2.75 -18.64
CA THR A 108 -3.67 3.79 -18.88
C THR A 108 -2.81 4.04 -17.63
N GLY A 109 -3.38 3.98 -16.43
CA GLY A 109 -2.66 4.23 -15.18
C GLY A 109 -3.56 4.24 -13.95
N TYR A 110 -3.02 4.72 -12.83
CA TYR A 110 -3.73 4.86 -11.57
C TYR A 110 -3.70 6.31 -11.09
N ARG A 111 -4.87 6.89 -10.87
CA ARG A 111 -5.00 8.21 -10.24
C ARG A 111 -5.00 8.08 -8.72
N LEU A 112 -4.15 8.84 -8.06
CA LEU A 112 -4.19 9.00 -6.61
C LEU A 112 -5.39 9.86 -6.22
N VAL A 113 -6.26 9.30 -5.39
CA VAL A 113 -7.38 10.03 -4.77
C VAL A 113 -7.06 10.25 -3.29
N PRO A 114 -6.90 11.52 -2.85
CA PRO A 114 -6.67 11.84 -1.44
C PRO A 114 -7.81 11.35 -0.53
N PRO A 115 -7.54 11.13 0.77
CA PRO A 115 -8.55 10.70 1.72
C PRO A 115 -9.66 11.74 1.89
N ASP A 116 -10.89 11.27 2.05
CA ASP A 116 -12.06 12.07 2.44
C ASP A 116 -12.00 12.36 3.95
N GLY A 117 -11.05 13.19 4.39
CA GLY A 117 -10.75 13.44 5.80
C GLY A 117 -10.46 14.91 6.16
N PRO A 118 -10.04 15.18 7.42
CA PRO A 118 -9.69 16.52 7.87
C PRO A 118 -8.60 17.17 7.00
N VAL A 119 -8.72 18.48 6.75
CA VAL A 119 -7.91 19.25 5.79
C VAL A 119 -6.40 19.08 6.00
N ALA A 120 -5.94 18.91 7.25
CA ALA A 120 -4.51 18.80 7.57
C ALA A 120 -3.85 17.53 7.01
N ASP A 121 -4.51 16.38 7.11
CA ASP A 121 -4.00 15.11 6.56
C ASP A 121 -4.17 15.10 5.03
N ARG A 122 -5.29 15.66 4.56
CA ARG A 122 -5.60 15.81 3.15
C ARG A 122 -4.57 16.66 2.40
N ALA A 123 -4.14 17.79 2.95
CA ALA A 123 -3.15 18.68 2.32
C ALA A 123 -1.79 18.01 2.07
N CYS A 124 -1.39 17.06 2.93
CA CYS A 124 -0.16 16.30 2.73
C CYS A 124 -0.26 15.39 1.49
N CYS A 125 -1.40 14.72 1.33
CA CYS A 125 -1.67 13.81 0.21
C CYS A 125 -1.97 14.53 -1.11
N GLU A 126 -2.70 15.65 -1.05
CA GLU A 126 -3.06 16.48 -2.21
C GLU A 126 -1.83 16.94 -2.98
N ARG A 127 -0.72 17.21 -2.29
CA ARG A 127 0.54 17.55 -2.94
C ARG A 127 1.05 16.45 -3.87
N PHE A 128 0.77 15.18 -3.58
CA PHE A 128 1.12 14.06 -4.47
C PHE A 128 0.08 13.90 -5.58
N ALA A 129 -1.20 14.10 -5.28
CA ALA A 129 -2.28 14.01 -6.26
C ALA A 129 -2.26 15.15 -7.29
N ALA A 130 -1.62 16.28 -6.98
CA ALA A 130 -1.48 17.41 -7.90
C ALA A 130 -0.30 17.29 -8.88
N LEU A 131 0.62 16.34 -8.68
CA LEU A 131 1.81 16.23 -9.54
C LEU A 131 1.49 15.47 -10.83
N ASP A 132 1.94 16.00 -11.96
CA ASP A 132 1.97 15.27 -13.24
C ASP A 132 3.40 14.80 -13.54
N LEU A 133 3.83 13.74 -12.85
CA LEU A 133 5.21 13.24 -12.95
C LEU A 133 5.46 12.42 -14.23
N TYR A 134 4.41 11.97 -14.89
CA TYR A 134 4.48 10.99 -15.97
C TYR A 134 3.79 11.42 -17.27
N GLY A 135 3.22 12.63 -17.33
CA GLY A 135 2.48 13.13 -18.49
C GLY A 135 1.15 12.42 -18.73
N LEU A 136 0.60 11.77 -17.71
CA LEU A 136 -0.66 11.01 -17.76
C LEU A 136 -1.83 11.79 -17.11
N GLY A 137 -1.56 13.03 -16.69
CA GLY A 137 -2.47 13.86 -15.91
C GLY A 137 -2.11 13.88 -14.43
N ALA A 138 -2.64 14.87 -13.72
CA ALA A 138 -2.36 15.09 -12.30
C ALA A 138 -2.69 13.85 -11.45
N GLY A 139 -1.70 13.41 -10.66
CA GLY A 139 -1.80 12.29 -9.74
C GLY A 139 -1.86 10.92 -10.41
N VAL A 140 -1.68 10.84 -11.74
CA VAL A 140 -1.74 9.58 -12.48
C VAL A 140 -0.35 8.97 -12.59
N VAL A 141 -0.22 7.70 -12.19
CA VAL A 141 1.02 6.92 -12.32
C VAL A 141 0.85 5.74 -13.28
N PRO A 142 1.92 5.34 -14.00
CA PRO A 142 1.88 4.18 -14.88
C PRO A 142 1.55 2.88 -14.14
N PRO A 143 0.99 1.86 -14.83
CA PRO A 143 0.57 0.62 -14.18
C PRO A 143 1.68 -0.09 -13.39
N HIS A 144 2.90 -0.12 -13.93
CA HIS A 144 4.05 -0.80 -13.31
C HIS A 144 4.73 -0.01 -12.19
N GLU A 145 4.38 1.28 -12.03
CA GLU A 145 5.03 2.16 -11.08
C GLU A 145 4.67 1.79 -9.62
N ILE A 146 5.66 1.84 -8.73
CA ILE A 146 5.49 1.56 -7.30
C ILE A 146 5.68 2.85 -6.51
N VAL A 147 4.56 3.46 -6.16
CA VAL A 147 4.52 4.64 -5.30
C VAL A 147 4.34 4.21 -3.85
N VAL A 148 5.28 4.58 -2.99
CA VAL A 148 5.13 4.45 -1.53
C VAL A 148 4.66 5.78 -1.00
N LEU A 149 3.37 5.85 -0.67
CA LEU A 149 2.79 7.04 -0.04
C LEU A 149 3.30 7.19 1.40
N PRO A 150 3.55 8.43 1.85
CA PRO A 150 3.89 8.68 3.24
C PRO A 150 2.70 8.39 4.16
N PRO A 151 2.93 8.17 5.47
CA PRO A 151 1.88 7.92 6.46
C PRO A 151 0.79 9.00 6.56
N CYS A 152 1.09 10.25 6.21
CA CYS A 152 0.08 11.32 6.18
C CYS A 152 -0.98 11.12 5.08
N CYS A 153 -0.74 10.22 4.12
CA CYS A 153 -1.68 9.87 3.06
C CYS A 153 -2.58 8.67 3.45
N ASP A 154 -2.67 8.32 4.72
CA ASP A 154 -3.55 7.24 5.18
C ASP A 154 -4.99 7.47 4.70
N GLY A 155 -5.60 6.42 4.14
CA GLY A 155 -6.93 6.48 3.54
C GLY A 155 -6.99 7.01 2.11
N ALA A 156 -5.86 7.40 1.52
CA ALA A 156 -5.78 7.62 0.07
C ALA A 156 -6.01 6.29 -0.68
N ARG A 157 -6.54 6.38 -1.89
CA ARG A 157 -6.81 5.22 -2.76
C ARG A 157 -6.32 5.44 -4.18
N TRP A 158 -6.12 4.35 -4.90
CA TRP A 158 -5.79 4.37 -6.33
C TRP A 158 -7.01 4.04 -7.18
N GLU A 159 -7.41 4.95 -8.06
CA GLU A 159 -8.50 4.72 -9.02
C GLU A 159 -7.92 4.41 -10.40
N PRO A 160 -8.33 3.31 -11.07
CA PRO A 160 -7.84 2.99 -12.40
C PRO A 160 -8.36 4.01 -13.42
N VAL A 161 -7.49 4.40 -14.35
CA VAL A 161 -7.80 5.30 -15.47
C VAL A 161 -7.68 4.49 -16.75
N HIS A 162 -8.77 4.43 -17.52
CA HIS A 162 -8.83 3.70 -18.79
C HIS A 162 -8.77 4.65 -19.97
N ALA A 163 -8.23 4.17 -21.09
CA ALA A 163 -8.29 4.90 -22.34
C ALA A 163 -9.76 5.11 -22.76
N PRO A 164 -10.11 6.24 -23.38
CA PRO A 164 -11.43 6.40 -23.98
C PRO A 164 -11.65 5.30 -25.03
N ALA A 165 -12.84 4.71 -25.02
CA ALA A 165 -13.28 3.70 -25.98
C ALA A 165 -13.36 4.24 -27.41
#